data_AF-K5YBB8-F1
#
_entry.id   AF-K5YBB8-F1
#
_cell.length_a   1.000
_cell.length_b   1.000
_cell.length_c   1.000
_cell.angle_alpha   90.00
_cell.angle_beta   90.00
_cell.angle_gamma   90.00
#
_symmetry.space_group_name_H-M   'P 1'
#
loop_
_entity.id
_entity.type
_entity.pdbx_description
1 polymer ?
#
loop_
_entity_poly.entity_id
_entity_poly.type
_entity_poly.pdbx_seq_one_letter_code
_entity_poly.pdbx_strand_id
1 'polypeptide(L)'
;MRYADELAALRKQDTGAKPANWQLSPRAVRAFILGQSEPIELDGRQVTITPKFFGDDALVERAIITLAGNRGLMLVGEPGTAKTMLSELLSAAICGISTNTVQGTAGTSEDNIKYSWNYALLLAKGPVKEALVPSPVYIGMKRGIITRFEEITRCPLEIQDSLISIMSDRVLNIPELGEEGLLFASSGFNVIATANTRDKGINEMSSALKRRFNFETVEPIRSVALESRIITDQCQGMLAANGLEMPVQEEVVDILASTFNELRNGTSFEKAKIQKMSGVMSTAEAVSVYYQSALDGYYYGDGSVSMRSLVQNLLGAVMKENKDDLPKLKDYFNGVVRLKAERQGGKWKEYYDNRTWLK
;
A
#
# COMPACT_ATOMS: atom_id res chain seq x y z
N MET A 1 -6.48 -13.51 -10.51
CA MET A 1 -5.79 -13.11 -9.26
C MET A 1 -4.35 -12.74 -9.62
N ARG A 2 -3.89 -11.53 -9.27
CA ARG A 2 -2.50 -11.08 -9.52
C ARG A 2 -1.54 -11.99 -8.74
N TYR A 3 -0.46 -12.47 -9.37
CA TYR A 3 0.55 -13.37 -8.78
C TYR A 3 0.08 -14.78 -8.38
N ALA A 4 -1.01 -15.28 -8.95
CA ALA A 4 -1.52 -16.63 -8.62
C ALA A 4 -0.48 -17.74 -8.87
N ASP A 5 0.18 -17.69 -10.03
CA ASP A 5 1.19 -18.69 -10.43
C ASP A 5 2.41 -18.66 -9.52
N GLU A 6 2.86 -17.47 -9.10
CA GLU A 6 4.00 -17.30 -8.20
C GLU A 6 3.71 -17.90 -6.82
N LEU A 7 2.53 -17.62 -6.26
CA LEU A 7 2.10 -18.21 -5.00
C LEU A 7 1.91 -19.74 -5.11
N ALA A 8 1.39 -20.23 -6.24
CA ALA A 8 1.22 -21.67 -6.47
C ALA A 8 2.58 -22.38 -6.57
N ALA A 9 3.53 -21.80 -7.31
CA ALA A 9 4.88 -22.32 -7.44
C ALA A 9 5.60 -22.38 -6.08
N LEU A 10 5.53 -21.28 -5.30
CA LEU A 10 6.08 -21.24 -3.95
C LEU A 10 5.45 -22.29 -3.03
N ARG A 11 4.11 -22.44 -3.04
CA ARG A 11 3.43 -23.47 -2.23
C ARG A 11 3.91 -24.89 -2.56
N LYS A 12 4.19 -25.18 -3.84
CA LYS A 12 4.63 -26.49 -4.32
C LYS A 12 6.06 -26.82 -3.88
N GLN A 13 6.96 -25.83 -3.89
CA GLN A 13 8.37 -26.02 -3.53
C GLN A 13 8.64 -25.86 -2.02
N ASP A 14 7.76 -25.18 -1.29
CA ASP A 14 7.99 -24.78 0.10
C ASP A 14 8.01 -25.96 1.08
N THR A 15 9.21 -26.35 1.49
CA THR A 15 9.48 -27.39 2.50
C THR A 15 9.70 -26.83 3.91
N GLY A 16 9.51 -25.51 4.12
CA GLY A 16 9.73 -24.86 5.40
C GLY A 16 8.65 -25.17 6.44
N ALA A 17 8.99 -25.04 7.72
CA ALA A 17 8.01 -25.12 8.79
C ALA A 17 7.01 -23.95 8.71
N LYS A 18 5.72 -24.27 8.77
CA LYS A 18 4.61 -23.32 8.65
C LYS A 18 3.96 -23.11 10.01
N PRO A 19 3.78 -21.85 10.47
CA PRO A 19 2.86 -21.57 11.57
C PRO A 19 1.45 -22.08 11.24
N ALA A 20 0.66 -22.31 12.28
CA ALA A 20 -0.69 -22.87 12.11
C ALA A 20 -1.53 -22.02 11.15
N ASN A 21 -2.24 -22.69 10.23
CA ASN A 21 -3.07 -22.09 9.17
C ASN A 21 -2.34 -21.19 8.15
N TRP A 22 -1.00 -21.17 8.14
CA TRP A 22 -0.23 -20.51 7.08
C TRP A 22 -0.14 -21.40 5.83
N GLN A 23 -0.29 -20.81 4.65
CA GLN A 23 -0.13 -21.48 3.36
C GLN A 23 1.33 -21.59 2.94
N LEU A 24 2.15 -20.60 3.29
CA LEU A 24 3.57 -20.52 3.02
C LEU A 24 4.36 -20.42 4.33
N SER A 25 5.57 -20.97 4.37
CA SER A 25 6.50 -20.79 5.47
C SER A 25 7.03 -19.35 5.49
N PRO A 26 7.56 -18.85 6.62
CA PRO A 26 8.17 -17.52 6.70
C PRO A 26 9.20 -17.25 5.58
N ARG A 27 9.97 -18.27 5.18
CA ARG A 27 10.95 -18.16 4.08
C ARG A 27 10.27 -17.99 2.73
N ALA A 28 9.22 -18.75 2.45
CA ALA A 28 8.48 -18.64 1.20
C ALA A 28 7.66 -17.33 1.13
N VAL A 29 7.12 -16.83 2.25
CA VAL A 29 6.51 -15.49 2.32
C VAL A 29 7.53 -14.40 1.99
N ARG A 30 8.74 -14.50 2.54
CA ARG A 30 9.84 -13.57 2.22
C ARG A 30 10.19 -13.62 0.74
N ALA A 31 10.37 -14.81 0.17
CA ALA A 31 10.66 -14.99 -1.26
C ALA A 31 9.54 -14.43 -2.14
N PHE A 32 8.27 -14.60 -1.75
CA PHE A 32 7.15 -14.00 -2.46
C PHE A 32 7.26 -12.47 -2.54
N ILE A 33 7.61 -11.81 -1.42
CA ILE A 33 7.61 -10.35 -1.32
C ILE A 33 8.86 -9.72 -1.93
N LEU A 34 10.04 -10.24 -1.57
CA LEU A 34 11.34 -9.70 -1.96
C LEU A 34 11.89 -10.31 -3.26
N GLY A 35 11.18 -11.30 -3.82
CA GLY A 35 11.62 -12.06 -4.98
C GLY A 35 12.68 -13.11 -4.61
N GLN A 36 13.06 -13.89 -5.61
CA GLN A 36 14.22 -14.77 -5.55
C GLN A 36 14.87 -14.87 -6.94
N SER A 37 16.16 -15.24 -6.98
CA SER A 37 16.93 -15.30 -8.23
C SER A 37 16.51 -16.45 -9.14
N GLU A 38 16.32 -17.63 -8.57
CA GLU A 38 16.04 -18.86 -9.32
C GLU A 38 14.53 -19.00 -9.62
N PRO A 39 14.14 -19.22 -10.89
CA PRO A 39 12.78 -19.60 -11.23
C PRO A 39 12.37 -20.91 -10.55
N ILE A 40 11.06 -21.05 -10.30
CA ILE A 40 10.46 -22.25 -9.74
C ILE A 40 9.70 -22.97 -10.85
N GLU A 41 9.88 -24.27 -10.97
CA GLU A 41 9.05 -25.08 -11.87
C GLU A 41 7.64 -25.26 -11.31
N LEU A 42 6.63 -24.84 -12.09
CA LEU A 42 5.22 -25.12 -11.87
C LEU A 42 4.65 -25.77 -13.12
N ASP A 43 4.33 -27.06 -13.01
CA ASP A 43 3.66 -27.87 -14.03
C ASP A 43 4.34 -27.79 -15.40
N GLY A 44 5.67 -27.95 -15.43
CA GLY A 44 6.49 -27.90 -16.64
C GLY A 44 6.84 -26.50 -17.12
N ARG A 45 6.37 -25.44 -16.46
CA ARG A 45 6.71 -24.04 -16.77
C ARG A 45 7.64 -23.46 -15.71
N GLN A 46 8.60 -22.62 -16.13
CA GLN A 46 9.43 -21.83 -15.22
C GLN A 46 8.69 -20.58 -14.76
N VAL A 47 8.61 -20.36 -13.45
CA VAL A 47 7.94 -19.20 -12.82
C VAL A 47 8.97 -18.39 -12.06
N THR A 48 9.26 -17.18 -12.55
CA THR A 48 10.13 -16.23 -11.85
C THR A 48 9.36 -15.54 -10.73
N ILE A 49 9.92 -15.53 -9.52
CA ILE A 49 9.36 -14.78 -8.40
C ILE A 49 9.99 -13.39 -8.36
N THR A 50 9.28 -12.39 -8.85
CA THR A 50 9.80 -11.01 -8.93
C THR A 50 9.68 -10.29 -7.59
N PRO A 51 10.54 -9.31 -7.26
CA PRO A 51 10.32 -8.44 -6.11
C PRO A 51 9.04 -7.61 -6.31
N LYS A 52 8.14 -7.59 -5.32
CA LYS A 52 6.93 -6.74 -5.32
C LYS A 52 7.06 -5.56 -4.37
N PHE A 53 7.86 -5.71 -3.32
CA PHE A 53 8.15 -4.65 -2.37
C PHE A 53 9.62 -4.26 -2.50
N PHE A 54 9.86 -2.96 -2.63
CA PHE A 54 11.17 -2.38 -2.81
C PHE A 54 11.41 -1.41 -1.65
N GLY A 55 12.24 -1.82 -0.69
CA GLY A 55 12.42 -1.08 0.55
C GLY A 55 13.40 -1.78 1.49
N ASP A 56 13.13 -1.69 2.79
CA ASP A 56 13.92 -2.35 3.82
C ASP A 56 13.56 -3.85 3.91
N ASP A 57 14.42 -4.72 3.41
CA ASP A 57 14.28 -6.18 3.53
C ASP A 57 14.10 -6.61 5.00
N ALA A 58 14.80 -5.96 5.92
CA ALA A 58 14.72 -6.29 7.34
C ALA A 58 13.35 -5.94 7.93
N LEU A 59 12.66 -4.90 7.41
CA LEU A 59 11.28 -4.60 7.78
C LEU A 59 10.35 -5.74 7.37
N VAL A 60 10.50 -6.27 6.15
CA VAL A 60 9.67 -7.40 5.68
C VAL A 60 9.91 -8.63 6.53
N GLU A 61 11.16 -8.94 6.88
CA GLU A 61 11.50 -10.05 7.76
C GLU A 61 10.89 -9.89 9.16
N ARG A 62 11.04 -8.70 9.80
CA ARG A 62 10.44 -8.43 11.12
C ARG A 62 8.91 -8.48 11.09
N ALA A 63 8.29 -8.02 10.00
CA ALA A 63 6.85 -8.13 9.79
C ALA A 63 6.39 -9.59 9.74
N ILE A 64 7.09 -10.44 8.99
CA ILE A 64 6.81 -11.88 8.91
C ILE A 64 6.98 -12.54 10.28
N ILE A 65 8.05 -12.24 11.01
CA ILE A 65 8.28 -12.80 12.35
C ILE A 65 7.22 -12.34 13.35
N THR A 66 6.81 -11.07 13.28
CA THR A 66 5.69 -10.54 14.09
C THR A 66 4.42 -11.36 13.86
N LEU A 67 4.09 -11.61 12.60
CA LEU A 67 2.86 -12.33 12.23
C LEU A 67 2.93 -13.83 12.53
N ALA A 68 4.12 -14.43 12.50
CA ALA A 68 4.33 -15.82 12.93
C ALA A 68 4.14 -15.99 14.45
N GLY A 69 4.23 -14.90 15.21
CA GLY A 69 3.88 -14.84 16.62
C GLY A 69 2.42 -14.42 16.86
N ASN A 70 2.13 -14.07 18.12
CA ASN A 70 0.78 -13.74 18.58
C ASN A 70 0.51 -12.23 18.68
N ARG A 71 1.38 -11.37 18.14
CA ARG A 71 1.20 -9.91 18.17
C ARG A 71 0.71 -9.42 16.81
N GLY A 72 -0.13 -8.39 16.83
CA GLY A 72 -0.53 -7.72 15.60
C GLY A 72 0.64 -6.97 14.97
N LEU A 73 0.58 -6.74 13.67
CA LEU A 73 1.54 -5.91 12.94
C LEU A 73 0.93 -4.53 12.68
N MET A 74 1.63 -3.46 13.06
CA MET A 74 1.26 -2.08 12.73
C MET A 74 2.27 -1.52 11.73
N LEU A 75 1.82 -1.25 10.51
CA LEU A 75 2.61 -0.56 9.49
C LEU A 75 2.35 0.94 9.56
N VAL A 76 3.37 1.71 9.92
CA VAL A 76 3.29 3.17 10.06
C VAL A 76 4.15 3.84 9.00
N GLY A 77 3.73 4.97 8.44
CA GLY A 77 4.56 5.68 7.46
C GLY A 77 3.82 6.82 6.79
N GLU A 78 4.53 7.63 6.00
CA GLU A 78 3.91 8.70 5.23
C GLU A 78 2.88 8.15 4.23
N PRO A 79 1.87 8.94 3.81
CA PRO A 79 0.99 8.53 2.72
C PRO A 79 1.78 8.11 1.47
N GLY A 80 1.36 7.03 0.83
CA GLY A 80 2.00 6.53 -0.39
C GLY A 80 3.28 5.69 -0.20
N THR A 81 3.68 5.33 1.02
CA THR A 81 4.85 4.44 1.28
C THR A 81 4.54 2.94 1.15
N ALA A 82 3.61 2.53 0.27
CA ALA A 82 3.27 1.11 0.02
C ALA A 82 2.81 0.25 1.22
N LYS A 83 2.38 0.86 2.33
CA LYS A 83 1.86 0.15 3.53
C LYS A 83 0.74 -0.85 3.22
N THR A 84 -0.29 -0.37 2.49
CA THR A 84 -1.45 -1.18 2.08
C THR A 84 -1.04 -2.31 1.14
N MET A 85 -0.10 -2.06 0.22
CA MET A 85 0.44 -3.09 -0.66
C MET A 85 1.18 -4.18 0.15
N LEU A 86 2.03 -3.79 1.11
CA LEU A 86 2.73 -4.76 1.95
C LEU A 86 1.75 -5.60 2.79
N SER A 87 0.73 -4.95 3.37
CA SER A 87 -0.39 -5.60 4.07
C SER A 87 -1.11 -6.63 3.18
N GLU A 88 -1.36 -6.31 1.91
CA GLU A 88 -1.95 -7.22 0.91
C GLU A 88 -1.08 -8.43 0.62
N LEU A 89 0.20 -8.18 0.33
CA LEU A 89 1.15 -9.22 -0.05
C LEU A 89 1.37 -10.19 1.09
N LEU A 90 1.53 -9.69 2.32
CA LEU A 90 1.63 -10.52 3.53
C LEU A 90 0.38 -11.39 3.71
N SER A 91 -0.82 -10.80 3.63
CA SER A 91 -2.09 -11.53 3.82
C SER A 91 -2.31 -12.58 2.72
N ALA A 92 -2.02 -12.24 1.46
CA ALA A 92 -2.10 -13.17 0.34
C ALA A 92 -1.13 -14.35 0.47
N ALA A 93 0.11 -14.09 0.88
CA ALA A 93 1.12 -15.13 1.07
C ALA A 93 0.83 -16.04 2.27
N ILE A 94 0.36 -15.44 3.38
CA ILE A 94 0.14 -16.15 4.64
C ILE A 94 -1.14 -16.97 4.60
N CYS A 95 -2.29 -16.37 4.27
CA CYS A 95 -3.59 -17.05 4.34
C CYS A 95 -4.34 -17.15 3.01
N GLY A 96 -3.71 -16.76 1.89
CA GLY A 96 -4.31 -16.84 0.56
C GLY A 96 -5.45 -15.84 0.30
N ILE A 97 -5.67 -14.90 1.22
CA ILE A 97 -6.79 -13.96 1.18
C ILE A 97 -6.24 -12.59 1.52
N SER A 98 -6.35 -11.64 0.59
CA SER A 98 -5.99 -10.23 0.79
C SER A 98 -7.19 -9.32 1.04
N THR A 99 -8.42 -9.84 0.92
CA THR A 99 -9.65 -9.03 0.90
C THR A 99 -10.39 -8.96 2.23
N ASN A 100 -9.91 -9.66 3.26
CA ASN A 100 -10.52 -9.61 4.60
C ASN A 100 -10.10 -8.33 5.33
N THR A 101 -10.70 -7.22 4.93
CA THR A 101 -10.23 -5.86 5.26
C THR A 101 -11.31 -5.01 5.91
N VAL A 102 -10.93 -4.26 6.92
CA VAL A 102 -11.67 -3.11 7.48
C VAL A 102 -10.99 -1.84 6.98
N GLN A 103 -11.76 -0.90 6.44
CA GLN A 103 -11.26 0.43 6.09
C GLN A 103 -11.60 1.42 7.19
N GLY A 104 -10.58 2.03 7.79
CA GLY A 104 -10.73 3.03 8.83
C GLY A 104 -11.19 4.37 8.28
N THR A 105 -12.26 4.89 8.85
CA THR A 105 -12.87 6.20 8.54
C THR A 105 -13.59 6.72 9.78
N ALA A 106 -13.94 8.01 9.79
CA ALA A 106 -14.74 8.61 10.87
C ALA A 106 -16.11 7.94 11.07
N GLY A 107 -16.65 7.28 10.03
CA GLY A 107 -17.93 6.57 10.07
C GLY A 107 -17.83 5.07 10.35
N THR A 108 -16.63 4.56 10.64
CA THR A 108 -16.44 3.12 10.93
C THR A 108 -17.03 2.81 12.30
N SER A 109 -17.92 1.81 12.36
CA SER A 109 -18.53 1.34 13.60
C SER A 109 -18.01 -0.05 14.01
N GLU A 110 -18.37 -0.49 15.22
CA GLU A 110 -18.08 -1.87 15.64
C GLU A 110 -18.70 -2.91 14.72
N ASP A 111 -19.86 -2.61 14.12
CA ASP A 111 -20.53 -3.47 13.15
C ASP A 111 -19.65 -3.77 11.94
N ASN A 112 -18.89 -2.77 11.47
CA ASN A 112 -17.97 -2.96 10.33
C ASN A 112 -16.75 -3.80 10.68
N ILE A 113 -16.46 -3.99 11.97
CA ILE A 113 -15.27 -4.67 12.48
C ILE A 113 -15.62 -6.09 12.90
N LYS A 114 -16.54 -6.22 13.86
CA LYS A 114 -16.87 -7.46 14.57
C LYS A 114 -17.95 -8.24 13.83
N TYR A 115 -19.18 -7.78 13.87
CA TYR A 115 -20.36 -8.38 13.23
C TYR A 115 -21.51 -7.37 13.23
N SER A 116 -22.47 -7.53 12.35
CA SER A 116 -23.74 -6.81 12.36
C SER A 116 -24.92 -7.80 12.35
N TRP A 117 -26.13 -7.31 12.10
CA TRP A 117 -27.35 -8.11 12.08
C TRP A 117 -28.14 -7.91 10.79
N ASN A 118 -28.71 -9.01 10.30
CA ASN A 118 -29.82 -8.97 9.36
C ASN A 118 -31.07 -8.58 10.16
N TYR A 119 -31.41 -7.29 10.13
CA TYR A 119 -32.52 -6.74 10.91
C TYR A 119 -33.87 -7.39 10.64
N ALA A 120 -34.12 -7.88 9.42
CA ALA A 120 -35.37 -8.58 9.11
C ALA A 120 -35.45 -9.93 9.85
N LEU A 121 -34.37 -10.70 9.86
CA LEU A 121 -34.30 -11.96 10.62
C LEU A 121 -34.28 -11.71 12.12
N LEU A 122 -33.58 -10.65 12.57
CA LEU A 122 -33.51 -10.26 13.97
C LEU A 122 -34.91 -9.90 14.51
N LEU A 123 -35.70 -9.13 13.76
CA LEU A 123 -37.08 -8.78 14.14
C LEU A 123 -38.01 -10.00 14.11
N ALA A 124 -37.82 -10.90 13.14
CA ALA A 124 -38.69 -12.06 12.97
C ALA A 124 -38.40 -13.20 13.95
N LYS A 125 -37.13 -13.42 14.31
CA LYS A 125 -36.67 -14.60 15.08
C LYS A 125 -35.95 -14.26 16.37
N GLY A 126 -35.71 -12.98 16.66
CA GLY A 126 -34.82 -12.56 17.72
C GLY A 126 -33.34 -12.77 17.38
N PRO A 127 -32.43 -12.58 18.35
CA PRO A 127 -31.00 -12.76 18.16
C PRO A 127 -30.67 -14.26 18.04
N VAL A 128 -30.53 -14.71 16.80
CA VAL A 128 -30.14 -16.08 16.45
C VAL A 128 -28.94 -16.05 15.51
N LYS A 129 -28.14 -17.11 15.46
CA LYS A 129 -26.92 -17.18 14.64
C LYS A 129 -27.20 -16.89 13.16
N GLU A 130 -28.37 -17.25 12.66
CA GLU A 130 -28.81 -17.00 11.28
C GLU A 130 -29.04 -15.51 10.99
N ALA A 131 -29.36 -14.71 12.01
CA ALA A 131 -29.50 -13.28 11.88
C ALA A 131 -28.14 -12.56 11.92
N LEU A 132 -27.07 -13.20 12.39
CA LEU A 132 -25.75 -12.58 12.50
C LEU A 132 -25.09 -12.44 11.12
N VAL A 133 -24.63 -11.22 10.84
CA VAL A 133 -23.86 -10.90 9.62
C VAL A 133 -22.39 -10.74 10.03
N PRO A 134 -21.50 -11.69 9.66
CA PRO A 134 -20.12 -11.67 10.11
C PRO A 134 -19.31 -10.57 9.39
N SER A 135 -18.52 -9.82 10.16
CA SER A 135 -17.61 -8.79 9.63
C SER A 135 -16.15 -9.28 9.66
N PRO A 136 -15.18 -8.53 9.08
CA PRO A 136 -13.84 -9.06 8.82
C PRO A 136 -13.08 -9.62 10.02
N VAL A 137 -13.28 -9.09 11.24
CA VAL A 137 -12.65 -9.67 12.44
C VAL A 137 -13.30 -10.97 12.84
N TYR A 138 -14.63 -11.08 12.84
CA TYR A 138 -15.32 -12.36 13.06
C TYR A 138 -14.89 -13.40 12.03
N ILE A 139 -14.84 -13.03 10.75
CA ILE A 139 -14.38 -13.92 9.67
C ILE A 139 -12.92 -14.36 9.91
N GLY A 140 -12.05 -13.40 10.24
CA GLY A 140 -10.65 -13.64 10.56
C GLY A 140 -10.47 -14.64 11.69
N MET A 141 -11.16 -14.41 12.81
CA MET A 141 -11.14 -15.27 13.99
C MET A 141 -11.68 -16.66 13.69
N LYS A 142 -12.85 -16.75 13.05
CA LYS A 142 -13.50 -18.04 12.76
C LYS A 142 -12.68 -18.90 11.80
N ARG A 143 -12.00 -18.29 10.83
CA ARG A 143 -11.22 -19.01 9.81
C ARG A 143 -9.74 -19.15 10.11
N GLY A 144 -9.23 -18.45 11.12
CA GLY A 144 -7.79 -18.44 11.43
C GLY A 144 -6.96 -17.73 10.35
N ILE A 145 -7.48 -16.62 9.80
CA ILE A 145 -6.83 -15.85 8.74
C ILE A 145 -6.52 -14.42 9.20
N ILE A 146 -5.70 -13.70 8.42
CA ILE A 146 -5.37 -12.32 8.72
C ILE A 146 -6.59 -11.41 8.47
N THR A 147 -6.85 -10.50 9.41
CA THR A 147 -7.71 -9.34 9.18
C THR A 147 -6.84 -8.10 8.98
N ARG A 148 -7.05 -7.41 7.87
CA ARG A 148 -6.36 -6.15 7.56
C ARG A 148 -7.20 -4.98 8.06
N PHE A 149 -6.61 -4.03 8.77
CA PHE A 149 -7.26 -2.80 9.23
C PHE A 149 -6.51 -1.61 8.65
N GLU A 150 -7.00 -1.09 7.53
CA GLU A 150 -6.35 0.01 6.85
C GLU A 150 -6.73 1.35 7.49
N GLU A 151 -5.77 2.26 7.63
CA GLU A 151 -5.98 3.61 8.18
C GLU A 151 -6.68 3.64 9.56
N ILE A 152 -6.26 2.77 10.49
CA ILE A 152 -6.89 2.61 11.82
C ILE A 152 -6.98 3.92 12.62
N THR A 153 -6.05 4.86 12.42
CA THR A 153 -6.01 6.17 13.06
C THR A 153 -7.11 7.14 12.61
N ARG A 154 -7.83 6.80 11.53
CA ARG A 154 -9.01 7.57 11.09
C ARG A 154 -10.29 7.18 11.84
N CYS A 155 -10.30 6.06 12.56
CA CYS A 155 -11.42 5.67 13.41
C CYS A 155 -11.39 6.41 14.74
N PRO A 156 -12.57 6.70 15.34
CA PRO A 156 -12.65 7.14 16.73
C PRO A 156 -11.94 6.18 17.70
N LEU A 157 -11.41 6.70 18.81
CA LEU A 157 -10.63 5.92 19.78
C LEU A 157 -11.38 4.69 20.31
N GLU A 158 -12.66 4.85 20.65
CA GLU A 158 -13.53 3.77 21.13
C GLU A 158 -13.66 2.62 20.11
N ILE A 159 -13.71 2.94 18.82
CA ILE A 159 -13.78 1.97 17.73
C ILE A 159 -12.45 1.23 17.59
N GLN A 160 -11.32 1.91 17.75
CA GLN A 160 -10.00 1.26 17.76
C GLN A 160 -9.85 0.31 18.96
N ASP A 161 -10.25 0.75 20.15
CA ASP A 161 -10.11 0.01 21.41
C ASP A 161 -11.01 -1.25 21.46
N SER A 162 -12.01 -1.34 20.59
CA SER A 162 -12.82 -2.54 20.36
C SER A 162 -12.00 -3.79 19.98
N LEU A 163 -10.76 -3.60 19.48
CA LEU A 163 -9.82 -4.67 19.15
C LEU A 163 -9.03 -5.21 20.34
N ILE A 164 -9.00 -4.50 21.48
CA ILE A 164 -8.10 -4.84 22.60
C ILE A 164 -8.40 -6.24 23.14
N SER A 165 -9.67 -6.55 23.44
CA SER A 165 -10.06 -7.87 23.95
C SER A 165 -9.81 -8.95 22.90
N ILE A 166 -10.13 -8.66 21.64
CA ILE A 166 -9.94 -9.59 20.52
C ILE A 166 -8.47 -9.97 20.34
N MET A 167 -7.55 -9.00 20.49
CA MET A 167 -6.12 -9.24 20.35
C MET A 167 -5.48 -9.84 21.62
N SER A 168 -6.04 -9.56 22.79
CA SER A 168 -5.53 -10.05 24.08
C SER A 168 -6.01 -11.47 24.37
N ASP A 169 -7.32 -11.62 24.42
CA ASP A 169 -7.98 -12.82 24.95
C ASP A 169 -8.30 -13.80 23.82
N ARG A 170 -8.22 -13.35 22.56
CA ARG A 170 -8.57 -14.14 21.37
C ARG A 170 -10.03 -14.63 21.41
N VAL A 171 -10.89 -13.85 22.05
CA VAL A 171 -12.33 -14.08 22.18
C VAL A 171 -13.09 -12.86 21.69
N LEU A 172 -14.16 -13.10 20.94
CA LEU A 172 -15.15 -12.12 20.54
C LEU A 172 -16.47 -12.54 21.19
N ASN A 173 -17.01 -11.67 22.04
CA ASN A 173 -18.28 -11.87 22.72
C ASN A 173 -19.42 -11.27 21.90
N ILE A 174 -20.51 -12.01 21.77
CA ILE A 174 -21.77 -11.67 21.11
C ILE A 174 -22.86 -11.83 22.17
N PRO A 175 -23.03 -10.83 23.05
CA PRO A 175 -23.89 -10.96 24.22
C PRO A 175 -25.33 -11.33 23.87
N GLU A 176 -25.81 -10.90 22.69
CA GLU A 176 -27.17 -11.16 22.22
C GLU A 176 -27.47 -12.65 22.02
N LEU A 177 -26.45 -13.50 21.86
CA LEU A 177 -26.58 -14.95 21.70
C LEU A 177 -26.42 -15.75 23.02
N GLY A 178 -26.27 -15.06 24.17
CA GLY A 178 -26.10 -15.72 25.47
C GLY A 178 -24.86 -16.63 25.52
N GLU A 179 -25.01 -17.86 26.04
CA GLU A 179 -23.90 -18.83 26.18
C GLU A 179 -23.28 -19.24 24.84
N GLU A 180 -24.03 -19.18 23.75
CA GLU A 180 -23.52 -19.48 22.40
C GLU A 180 -22.81 -18.29 21.73
N GLY A 181 -22.73 -17.15 22.42
CA GLY A 181 -22.18 -15.90 21.95
C GLY A 181 -20.66 -15.77 22.02
N LEU A 182 -19.93 -16.81 22.40
CA LEU A 182 -18.46 -16.75 22.50
C LEU A 182 -17.80 -17.34 21.25
N LEU A 183 -17.11 -16.49 20.48
CA LEU A 183 -16.26 -16.90 19.37
C LEU A 183 -14.78 -16.89 19.80
N PHE A 184 -14.16 -18.07 19.84
CA PHE A 184 -12.72 -18.22 20.02
C PHE A 184 -12.01 -18.14 18.67
N ALA A 185 -10.88 -17.45 18.61
CA ALA A 185 -10.08 -17.39 17.40
C ALA A 185 -9.45 -18.75 17.08
N SER A 186 -9.62 -19.20 15.85
CA SER A 186 -8.86 -20.32 15.29
C SER A 186 -7.38 -19.92 15.17
N SER A 187 -6.49 -20.91 15.29
CA SER A 187 -5.05 -20.69 15.10
C SER A 187 -4.77 -20.01 13.75
N GLY A 188 -3.75 -19.15 13.69
CA GLY A 188 -3.43 -18.37 12.49
C GLY A 188 -4.15 -17.02 12.37
N PHE A 189 -5.19 -16.76 13.17
CA PHE A 189 -5.80 -15.43 13.23
C PHE A 189 -4.80 -14.37 13.72
N ASN A 190 -4.60 -13.32 12.93
CA ASN A 190 -3.81 -12.16 13.33
C ASN A 190 -4.32 -10.88 12.64
N VAL A 191 -3.87 -9.72 13.10
CA VAL A 191 -4.28 -8.42 12.57
C VAL A 191 -3.06 -7.68 12.00
N ILE A 192 -3.18 -7.21 10.77
CA ILE A 192 -2.27 -6.21 10.19
C ILE A 192 -3.04 -4.89 10.15
N ALA A 193 -2.52 -3.85 10.79
CA ALA A 193 -3.10 -2.52 10.78
C ALA A 193 -2.16 -1.53 10.08
N THR A 194 -2.71 -0.50 9.43
CA THR A 194 -1.92 0.58 8.82
C THR A 194 -2.30 1.94 9.41
N ALA A 195 -1.32 2.82 9.57
CA ALA A 195 -1.53 4.19 10.08
C ALA A 195 -0.62 5.19 9.35
N ASN A 196 -1.14 6.39 9.07
CA ASN A 196 -0.34 7.45 8.47
C ASN A 196 0.32 8.30 9.56
N THR A 197 1.60 8.64 9.38
CA THR A 197 2.34 9.50 10.32
C THR A 197 1.83 10.94 10.38
N ARG A 198 1.17 11.41 9.31
CA ARG A 198 0.55 12.75 9.24
C ARG A 198 -0.78 12.83 10.00
N ASP A 199 -1.41 11.70 10.33
CA ASP A 199 -2.65 11.65 11.13
C ASP A 199 -2.39 11.85 12.65
N LYS A 200 -1.14 12.16 13.03
CA LYS A 200 -0.77 12.50 14.42
C LYS A 200 -1.68 13.64 14.92
N GLY A 201 -2.48 13.34 15.92
CA GLY A 201 -3.39 14.29 16.58
C GLY A 201 -4.87 14.20 16.17
N ILE A 202 -5.27 13.33 15.23
CA ILE A 202 -6.69 13.14 14.89
C ILE A 202 -7.37 12.19 15.91
N ASN A 203 -6.92 10.94 15.99
CA ASN A 203 -7.32 9.99 17.04
C ASN A 203 -6.08 9.23 17.51
N GLU A 204 -5.44 9.72 18.58
CA GLU A 204 -4.26 9.06 19.12
C GLU A 204 -4.61 7.70 19.73
N MET A 205 -3.96 6.65 19.23
CA MET A 205 -4.16 5.30 19.71
C MET A 205 -3.83 5.15 21.21
N SER A 206 -4.71 4.44 21.93
CA SER A 206 -4.54 4.15 23.35
C SER A 206 -3.24 3.40 23.64
N SER A 207 -2.67 3.60 24.84
CA SER A 207 -1.50 2.84 25.26
C SER A 207 -1.79 1.34 25.36
N ALA A 208 -3.04 0.96 25.62
CA ALA A 208 -3.46 -0.43 25.68
C ALA A 208 -3.38 -1.09 24.30
N LEU A 209 -3.94 -0.46 23.26
CA LEU A 209 -3.90 -0.98 21.90
C LEU A 209 -2.49 -0.98 21.32
N LYS A 210 -1.68 0.08 21.54
CA LYS A 210 -0.27 0.12 21.14
C LYS A 210 0.51 -1.10 21.65
N ARG A 211 0.27 -1.53 22.89
CA ARG A 211 0.93 -2.71 23.48
C ARG A 211 0.47 -4.05 22.88
N ARG A 212 -0.45 -4.09 21.92
CA ARG A 212 -0.87 -5.32 21.20
C ARG A 212 -0.29 -5.44 19.79
N PHE A 213 0.34 -4.38 19.31
CA PHE A 213 1.03 -4.36 18.03
C PHE A 213 2.55 -4.35 18.21
N ASN A 214 3.25 -4.88 17.20
CA ASN A 214 4.62 -4.48 16.89
C ASN A 214 4.57 -3.44 15.76
N PHE A 215 5.38 -2.40 15.87
CA PHE A 215 5.37 -1.28 14.95
C PHE A 215 6.54 -1.39 13.97
N GLU A 216 6.24 -1.31 12.69
CA GLU A 216 7.23 -1.23 11.62
C GLU A 216 6.98 0.04 10.80
N THR A 217 8.02 0.86 10.65
CA THR A 217 7.94 2.11 9.90
C THR A 217 8.33 1.89 8.45
N VAL A 218 7.36 2.05 7.54
CA VAL A 218 7.59 1.99 6.10
C VAL A 218 8.02 3.36 5.59
N GLU A 219 9.31 3.46 5.31
CA GLU A 219 9.97 4.68 4.83
C GLU A 219 9.71 4.93 3.33
N PRO A 220 9.71 6.20 2.89
CA PRO A 220 9.72 6.52 1.47
C PRO A 220 10.96 5.96 0.75
N ILE A 221 10.79 5.65 -0.53
CA ILE A 221 11.89 5.20 -1.39
C ILE A 221 12.89 6.34 -1.56
N ARG A 222 14.14 6.08 -1.19
CA ARG A 222 15.23 7.08 -1.24
C ARG A 222 15.95 7.12 -2.57
N SER A 223 16.11 5.96 -3.21
CA SER A 223 16.83 5.84 -4.48
C SER A 223 15.93 6.25 -5.64
N VAL A 224 16.36 7.26 -6.39
CA VAL A 224 15.66 7.70 -7.62
C VAL A 224 15.59 6.57 -8.63
N ALA A 225 16.67 5.81 -8.83
CA ALA A 225 16.68 4.68 -9.76
C ALA A 225 15.68 3.58 -9.37
N LEU A 226 15.52 3.34 -8.08
CA LEU A 226 14.52 2.40 -7.57
C LEU A 226 13.10 2.93 -7.79
N GLU A 227 12.89 4.22 -7.54
CA GLU A 227 11.62 4.90 -7.79
C GLU A 227 11.25 4.87 -9.28
N SER A 228 12.21 5.13 -10.19
CA SER A 228 12.03 4.97 -11.64
C SER A 228 11.59 3.57 -12.03
N ARG A 229 12.26 2.54 -11.49
CA ARG A 229 11.91 1.15 -11.74
C ARG A 229 10.47 0.84 -11.30
N ILE A 230 10.09 1.30 -10.10
CA ILE A 230 8.73 1.08 -9.58
C ILE A 230 7.69 1.78 -10.46
N ILE A 231 7.95 3.02 -10.88
CA ILE A 231 7.06 3.76 -11.78
C ILE A 231 6.90 2.99 -13.09
N THR A 232 8.00 2.51 -13.66
CA THR A 232 8.02 1.73 -14.89
C THR A 232 7.21 0.44 -14.77
N ASP A 233 7.51 -0.39 -13.76
CA ASP A 233 6.86 -1.69 -13.54
C ASP A 233 5.34 -1.53 -13.30
N GLN A 234 4.93 -0.53 -12.53
CA GLN A 234 3.50 -0.28 -12.27
C GLN A 234 2.80 0.24 -13.53
N CYS A 235 3.38 1.22 -14.24
CA CYS A 235 2.77 1.78 -15.45
C CYS A 235 2.65 0.73 -16.55
N GLN A 236 3.68 -0.09 -16.76
CA GLN A 236 3.65 -1.19 -17.72
C GLN A 236 2.56 -2.20 -17.38
N GLY A 237 2.42 -2.58 -16.10
CA GLY A 237 1.34 -3.45 -15.65
C GLY A 237 -0.06 -2.85 -15.86
N MET A 238 -0.23 -1.55 -15.60
CA MET A 238 -1.50 -0.84 -15.81
C MET A 238 -1.85 -0.72 -17.30
N LEU A 239 -0.89 -0.38 -18.16
CA LEU A 239 -1.08 -0.32 -19.61
C LEU A 239 -1.48 -1.70 -20.18
N ALA A 240 -0.73 -2.75 -19.81
CA ALA A 240 -1.02 -4.12 -20.25
C ALA A 240 -2.39 -4.61 -19.77
N ALA A 241 -2.79 -4.30 -18.53
CA ALA A 241 -4.10 -4.67 -18.00
C ALA A 241 -5.27 -3.99 -18.74
N ASN A 242 -5.02 -2.85 -19.38
CA ASN A 242 -6.00 -2.13 -20.21
C ASN A 242 -5.84 -2.42 -21.71
N GLY A 243 -4.96 -3.37 -22.10
CA GLY A 243 -4.72 -3.72 -23.50
C GLY A 243 -4.08 -2.59 -24.31
N LEU A 244 -3.34 -1.69 -23.66
CA LEU A 244 -2.71 -0.54 -24.31
C LEU A 244 -1.27 -0.90 -24.70
N GLU A 245 -1.02 -1.01 -25.99
CA GLU A 245 0.31 -1.30 -26.55
C GLU A 245 1.12 0.00 -26.67
N MET A 246 1.69 0.44 -25.55
CA MET A 246 2.57 1.60 -25.49
C MET A 246 3.78 1.29 -24.61
N PRO A 247 5.02 1.43 -25.12
CA PRO A 247 6.21 1.23 -24.31
C PRO A 247 6.35 2.36 -23.29
N VAL A 248 6.76 2.00 -22.07
CA VAL A 248 7.15 2.99 -21.07
C VAL A 248 8.48 3.63 -21.50
N GLN A 249 8.49 4.95 -21.59
CA GLN A 249 9.66 5.76 -21.90
C GLN A 249 10.49 6.02 -20.64
N GLU A 250 11.60 5.29 -20.50
CA GLU A 250 12.48 5.34 -19.32
C GLU A 250 12.99 6.74 -19.02
N GLU A 251 13.42 7.51 -20.03
CA GLU A 251 13.95 8.87 -19.84
C GLU A 251 12.91 9.82 -19.21
N VAL A 252 11.64 9.67 -19.58
CA VAL A 252 10.53 10.46 -19.01
C VAL A 252 10.25 10.04 -17.57
N VAL A 253 10.32 8.74 -17.29
CA VAL A 253 10.17 8.21 -15.93
C VAL A 253 11.31 8.70 -15.02
N ASP A 254 12.55 8.70 -15.51
CA ASP A 254 13.71 9.16 -14.74
C ASP A 254 13.62 10.65 -14.38
N ILE A 255 13.18 11.48 -15.32
CA ILE A 255 12.89 12.90 -15.07
C ILE A 255 11.84 13.02 -13.97
N LEU A 256 10.73 12.29 -14.09
CA LEU A 256 9.63 12.34 -13.13
C LEU A 256 10.05 11.87 -11.74
N ALA A 257 10.76 10.73 -11.64
CA ALA A 257 11.29 10.19 -10.39
C ALA A 257 12.25 11.18 -9.72
N SER A 258 13.14 11.78 -10.51
CA SER A 258 14.06 12.82 -10.03
C SER A 258 13.29 14.03 -9.49
N THR A 259 12.28 14.51 -10.22
CA THR A 259 11.45 15.64 -9.78
C THR A 259 10.68 15.35 -8.49
N PHE A 260 10.00 14.20 -8.38
CA PHE A 260 9.29 13.83 -7.17
C PHE A 260 10.22 13.70 -5.96
N ASN A 261 11.39 13.07 -6.14
CA ASN A 261 12.38 12.91 -5.09
C ASN A 261 12.92 14.25 -4.58
N GLU A 262 13.29 15.16 -5.49
CA GLU A 262 13.83 16.48 -5.12
C GLU A 262 12.79 17.33 -4.39
N LEU A 263 11.55 17.38 -4.90
CA LEU A 263 10.45 18.12 -4.30
C LEU A 263 10.04 17.58 -2.92
N ARG A 264 10.08 16.25 -2.73
CA ARG A 264 9.84 15.56 -1.45
C ARG A 264 10.93 15.87 -0.42
N ASN A 265 12.19 15.87 -0.86
CA ASN A 265 13.35 15.99 0.04
C ASN A 265 13.82 17.43 0.25
N GLY A 266 13.34 18.39 -0.55
CA GLY A 266 13.79 19.78 -0.46
C GLY A 266 15.27 19.96 -0.84
N THR A 267 15.82 19.01 -1.60
CA THR A 267 17.26 18.99 -1.97
C THR A 267 17.38 18.57 -3.43
N SER A 268 18.10 19.37 -4.24
CA SER A 268 18.36 19.04 -5.65
C SER A 268 19.46 17.98 -5.80
N PHE A 269 19.62 17.46 -7.01
CA PHE A 269 20.73 16.59 -7.41
C PHE A 269 22.12 17.15 -7.05
N GLU A 270 22.31 18.48 -7.08
CA GLU A 270 23.56 19.14 -6.69
C GLU A 270 23.68 19.40 -5.19
N LYS A 271 22.78 18.82 -4.38
CA LYS A 271 22.66 19.07 -2.94
C LYS A 271 22.31 20.52 -2.59
N ALA A 272 21.80 21.30 -3.54
CA ALA A 272 21.29 22.64 -3.26
C ALA A 272 19.93 22.53 -2.54
N LYS A 273 19.73 23.34 -1.50
CA LYS A 273 18.43 23.41 -0.82
C LYS A 273 17.39 24.03 -1.73
N ILE A 274 16.24 23.38 -1.82
CA ILE A 274 15.05 23.90 -2.50
C ILE A 274 13.86 23.90 -1.53
N GLN A 275 12.83 24.66 -1.87
CA GLN A 275 11.62 24.69 -1.05
C GLN A 275 10.94 23.31 -1.10
N LYS A 276 10.81 22.68 0.08
CA LYS A 276 10.09 21.41 0.22
C LYS A 276 8.59 21.62 0.02
N MET A 277 7.97 20.70 -0.71
CA MET A 277 6.52 20.69 -0.87
C MET A 277 5.82 20.41 0.46
N SER A 278 4.72 21.13 0.69
CA SER A 278 3.86 20.90 1.86
C SER A 278 2.96 19.67 1.64
N GLY A 279 2.49 19.48 0.41
CA GLY A 279 1.71 18.33 -0.04
C GLY A 279 2.44 17.00 0.06
N VAL A 280 1.72 15.91 -0.16
CA VAL A 280 2.34 14.59 -0.35
C VAL A 280 2.98 14.57 -1.74
N MET A 281 4.20 14.02 -1.83
CA MET A 281 4.90 13.79 -3.09
C MET A 281 5.33 12.33 -3.13
N SER A 282 4.40 11.40 -3.33
CA SER A 282 4.62 9.96 -3.24
C SER A 282 4.96 9.31 -4.58
N THR A 283 5.54 8.10 -4.52
CA THR A 283 5.77 7.29 -5.72
C THR A 283 4.47 6.89 -6.41
N ALA A 284 3.37 6.72 -5.67
CA ALA A 284 2.06 6.43 -6.22
C ALA A 284 1.50 7.62 -7.04
N GLU A 285 1.75 8.85 -6.61
CA GLU A 285 1.41 10.04 -7.39
C GLU A 285 2.27 10.16 -8.64
N ALA A 286 3.56 9.82 -8.59
CA ALA A 286 4.42 9.77 -9.77
C ALA A 286 3.90 8.73 -10.79
N VAL A 287 3.51 7.53 -10.34
CA VAL A 287 2.84 6.52 -11.20
C VAL A 287 1.58 7.11 -11.84
N SER A 288 0.73 7.79 -11.07
CA SER A 288 -0.48 8.42 -11.60
C SER A 288 -0.16 9.51 -12.64
N VAL A 289 0.81 10.38 -12.38
CA VAL A 289 1.21 11.46 -13.30
C VAL A 289 1.73 10.87 -14.61
N TYR A 290 2.60 9.86 -14.53
CA TYR A 290 3.10 9.19 -15.72
C TYR A 290 1.99 8.50 -16.50
N TYR A 291 1.19 7.67 -15.83
CA TYR A 291 0.13 6.89 -16.46
C TYR A 291 -0.90 7.78 -17.16
N GLN A 292 -1.35 8.88 -16.53
CA GLN A 292 -2.26 9.84 -17.18
C GLN A 292 -1.60 10.52 -18.40
N SER A 293 -0.31 10.81 -18.33
CA SER A 293 0.43 11.39 -19.47
C SER A 293 0.61 10.40 -20.62
N ALA A 294 0.75 9.11 -20.30
CA ALA A 294 0.78 8.03 -21.28
C ALA A 294 -0.58 7.80 -21.94
N LEU A 295 -1.68 7.84 -21.17
CA LEU A 295 -3.03 7.77 -21.73
C LEU A 295 -3.31 8.94 -22.68
N ASP A 296 -2.91 10.16 -22.31
CA ASP A 296 -3.02 11.33 -23.19
C ASP A 296 -2.24 11.13 -24.50
N GLY A 297 -0.99 10.66 -24.41
CA GLY A 297 -0.17 10.34 -25.57
C GLY A 297 -0.74 9.23 -26.46
N TYR A 298 -1.35 8.21 -25.87
CA TYR A 298 -1.96 7.10 -26.59
C TYR A 298 -3.25 7.49 -27.31
N TYR A 299 -4.16 8.22 -26.64
CA TYR A 299 -5.47 8.55 -27.18
C TYR A 299 -5.52 9.83 -28.02
N TYR A 300 -4.70 10.83 -27.69
CA TYR A 300 -4.74 12.15 -28.31
C TYR A 300 -3.40 12.57 -28.95
N GLY A 301 -2.34 11.79 -28.74
CA GLY A 301 -0.99 12.05 -29.25
C GLY A 301 -0.57 11.08 -30.36
N ASP A 302 0.74 10.87 -30.44
CA ASP A 302 1.43 10.02 -31.41
C ASP A 302 1.85 8.66 -30.84
N GLY A 303 1.24 8.23 -29.73
CA GLY A 303 1.66 7.03 -29.00
C GLY A 303 2.90 7.26 -28.13
N SER A 304 3.25 8.51 -27.83
CA SER A 304 4.39 8.88 -26.99
C SER A 304 3.98 9.84 -25.84
N VAL A 305 4.67 9.77 -24.70
CA VAL A 305 4.46 10.68 -23.57
C VAL A 305 5.05 12.06 -23.91
N SER A 306 4.19 13.06 -24.07
CA SER A 306 4.63 14.44 -24.26
C SER A 306 5.07 15.09 -22.94
N MET A 307 6.11 15.93 -22.97
CA MET A 307 6.51 16.70 -21.79
C MET A 307 5.47 17.76 -21.39
N ARG A 308 4.64 18.20 -22.34
CA ARG A 308 3.50 19.07 -22.06
C ARG A 308 2.50 18.39 -21.12
N SER A 309 2.05 17.20 -21.46
CA SER A 309 1.08 16.46 -20.64
C SER A 309 1.68 16.07 -19.30
N LEU A 310 2.97 15.73 -19.25
CA LEU A 310 3.68 15.47 -17.99
C LEU A 310 3.67 16.69 -17.06
N VAL A 311 3.99 17.89 -17.56
CA VAL A 311 3.97 19.13 -16.76
C VAL A 311 2.55 19.46 -16.28
N GLN A 312 1.54 19.31 -17.13
CA GLN A 312 0.15 19.56 -16.78
C GLN A 312 -0.36 18.59 -15.70
N ASN A 313 -0.04 17.30 -15.83
CA ASN A 313 -0.41 16.29 -14.84
C ASN A 313 0.35 16.46 -13.52
N LEU A 314 1.65 16.83 -13.57
CA LEU A 314 2.41 17.20 -12.36
C LEU A 314 1.79 18.41 -11.66
N LEU A 315 1.42 19.46 -12.40
CA LEU A 315 0.74 20.62 -11.84
C LEU A 315 -0.56 20.22 -11.15
N GLY A 316 -1.37 19.38 -11.81
CA GLY A 316 -2.60 18.84 -11.23
C GLY A 316 -2.37 18.08 -9.93
N ALA A 317 -1.34 17.23 -9.86
CA ALA A 317 -0.95 16.51 -8.66
C ALA A 317 -0.57 17.46 -7.51
N VAL A 318 0.28 18.46 -7.78
CA VAL A 318 0.70 19.44 -6.77
C VAL A 318 -0.48 20.30 -6.27
N MET A 319 -1.30 20.82 -7.19
CA MET A 319 -2.44 21.69 -6.84
C MET A 319 -3.55 20.96 -6.10
N LYS A 320 -3.71 19.65 -6.34
CA LYS A 320 -4.68 18.80 -5.63
C LYS A 320 -4.34 18.70 -4.15
N GLU A 321 -3.06 18.55 -3.82
CA GLU A 321 -2.59 18.39 -2.44
C GLU A 321 -2.55 19.74 -1.70
N ASN A 322 -1.91 20.75 -2.30
CA ASN A 322 -1.86 22.09 -1.71
C ASN A 322 -1.64 23.16 -2.78
N LYS A 323 -2.59 24.11 -2.91
CA LYS A 323 -2.49 25.21 -3.86
C LYS A 323 -1.32 26.16 -3.57
N ASP A 324 -0.89 26.25 -2.31
CA ASP A 324 0.23 27.10 -1.87
C ASP A 324 1.59 26.54 -2.30
N ASP A 325 1.65 25.32 -2.84
CA ASP A 325 2.86 24.72 -3.38
C ASP A 325 3.15 25.13 -4.84
N LEU A 326 2.20 25.78 -5.54
CA LEU A 326 2.39 26.23 -6.91
C LEU A 326 3.58 27.21 -7.07
N PRO A 327 3.76 28.26 -6.24
CA PRO A 327 4.94 29.11 -6.31
C PRO A 327 6.25 28.33 -6.15
N LYS A 328 6.29 27.35 -5.24
CA LYS A 328 7.48 26.51 -5.01
C LYS A 328 7.81 25.67 -6.24
N LEU A 329 6.79 25.16 -6.93
CA LEU A 329 6.96 24.41 -8.17
C LEU A 329 7.53 25.30 -9.28
N LYS A 330 7.01 26.53 -9.42
CA LYS A 330 7.54 27.50 -10.39
C LYS A 330 9.01 27.83 -10.12
N ASP A 331 9.37 28.05 -8.85
CA ASP A 331 10.75 28.30 -8.45
C ASP A 331 11.66 27.11 -8.76
N TYR A 332 11.19 25.88 -8.47
CA TYR A 332 11.92 24.66 -8.82
C TYR A 332 12.19 24.55 -10.32
N PHE A 333 11.20 24.85 -11.17
CA PHE A 333 11.38 24.85 -12.62
C PHE A 333 12.37 25.93 -13.07
N ASN A 334 12.26 27.15 -12.54
CA ASN A 334 13.12 28.28 -12.92
C ASN A 334 14.55 28.16 -12.39
N GLY A 335 14.79 27.35 -11.36
CA GLY A 335 16.10 27.05 -10.81
C GLY A 335 16.66 25.71 -11.28
N VAL A 336 16.20 24.62 -10.65
CA VAL A 336 16.79 23.28 -10.80
C VAL A 336 16.54 22.72 -12.19
N VAL A 337 15.30 22.77 -12.69
CA VAL A 337 14.97 22.21 -14.02
C VAL A 337 15.68 22.99 -15.12
N ARG A 338 15.78 24.32 -15.01
CA ARG A 338 16.57 25.15 -15.95
C ARG A 338 18.02 24.71 -16.02
N LEU A 339 18.68 24.52 -14.87
CA LEU A 339 20.07 24.07 -14.82
C LEU A 339 20.25 22.68 -15.43
N LYS A 340 19.32 21.75 -15.19
CA LYS A 340 19.33 20.42 -15.83
C LYS A 340 19.14 20.51 -17.34
N ALA A 341 18.23 21.37 -17.81
CA ALA A 341 18.01 21.63 -19.22
C ALA A 341 19.25 22.18 -19.93
N GLU A 342 19.95 23.13 -19.31
CA GLU A 342 21.18 23.72 -19.86
C GLU A 342 22.33 22.70 -19.95
N ARG A 343 22.45 21.79 -18.98
CA ARG A 343 23.57 20.84 -18.91
C ARG A 343 23.33 19.52 -19.64
N GLN A 344 22.12 18.98 -19.55
CA GLN A 344 21.79 17.66 -20.10
C GLN A 344 21.06 17.75 -21.44
N GLY A 345 20.40 18.86 -21.74
CA GLY A 345 19.63 19.02 -22.97
C GLY A 345 18.46 18.04 -23.07
N GLY A 346 18.15 17.61 -24.30
CA GLY A 346 17.17 16.55 -24.57
C GLY A 346 15.81 16.77 -23.89
N LYS A 347 15.32 15.71 -23.25
CA LYS A 347 14.02 15.71 -22.55
C LYS A 347 13.95 16.68 -21.38
N TRP A 348 15.07 17.00 -20.71
CA TRP A 348 15.11 18.04 -19.69
C TRP A 348 14.84 19.44 -20.26
N LYS A 349 15.34 19.72 -21.47
CA LYS A 349 15.06 20.99 -22.16
C LYS A 349 13.60 21.09 -22.56
N GLU A 350 13.03 20.05 -23.17
CA GLU A 350 11.59 19.98 -23.47
C GLU A 350 10.73 20.17 -22.22
N TYR A 351 11.14 19.55 -21.10
CA TYR A 351 10.46 19.67 -19.82
C TYR A 351 10.49 21.11 -19.28
N TYR A 352 11.64 21.78 -19.34
CA TYR A 352 11.79 23.19 -18.95
C TYR A 352 10.99 24.15 -19.84
N ASP A 353 10.97 23.93 -21.15
CA ASP A 353 10.26 24.79 -22.09
C ASP A 353 8.73 24.73 -21.89
N ASN A 354 8.22 23.60 -21.40
CA ASN A 354 6.81 23.42 -21.04
C ASN A 354 6.41 24.05 -19.68
N ARG A 355 7.32 24.69 -18.94
CA ARG A 355 7.00 25.40 -17.68
C ARG A 355 5.92 26.50 -17.84
N THR A 356 5.69 26.96 -19.07
CA THR A 356 4.67 27.97 -19.40
C THR A 356 3.24 27.52 -19.06
N TRP A 357 3.03 26.23 -18.84
CA TRP A 357 1.77 25.65 -18.36
C TRP A 357 1.57 25.76 -16.84
N LEU A 358 2.62 26.12 -16.08
CA LEU A 358 2.53 26.40 -14.64
C LEU A 358 1.95 27.81 -14.40
N LYS A 359 0.66 28.00 -14.69
CA LYS A 359 -0.03 29.29 -14.55
C LYS A 359 -0.61 29.48 -13.15
#